data_AF-V2XBV5-F1
#
_entry.id   AF-V2XBV5-F1
#
_cell.length_a   1.000
_cell.length_b   1.000
_cell.length_c   1.000
_cell.angle_alpha   90.00
_cell.angle_beta   90.00
_cell.angle_gamma   90.00
#
_symmetry.space_group_name_H-M   'P 1'
#
loop_
_entity.id
_entity.type
_entity.pdbx_description
1 polymer ?
#
loop_
_entity_poly.entity_id
_entity_poly.type
_entity_poly.pdbx_seq_one_letter_code
_entity_poly.pdbx_strand_id
1 'polypeptide(L)'
;EKRLTLPSTKLPSSRKHGLSLWMEGMETTYTELAHDFITTENCPMRIGVDASIWFYAIMVALRKLALNAQRGPNPKLTTMLYKFCHLLSLPFSLVISIDGPQRAPFKHGKKVLNPPYWLLDSFCCLTEIFKHKIHQAPGDAEAELAVLNQCGLIDAVLMEDSDAFVYSALTVIQSYALWNPDTIAVYCLQDIMYNLVFPIMPSGLLMLATLGGSDQSI
;
A
#
# COMPACT_ATOMS: atom_id res chain seq x y z
N GLU A 1 23.51 2.17 1.71
CA GLU A 1 22.45 3.14 2.05
C GLU A 1 22.12 3.93 0.81
N LYS A 2 20.99 3.64 0.14
CA LYS A 2 20.59 4.32 -1.10
C LYS A 2 19.61 5.43 -0.73
N ARG A 3 20.02 6.67 -0.94
CA ARG A 3 19.24 7.87 -0.62
C ARG A 3 18.51 8.31 -1.88
N LEU A 4 17.18 8.18 -1.90
CA LEU A 4 16.37 8.92 -2.86
C LEU A 4 16.42 10.39 -2.45
N THR A 5 17.32 11.17 -3.06
CA THR A 5 17.32 12.63 -2.93
C THR A 5 16.38 13.20 -3.99
N LEU A 6 15.13 13.45 -3.61
CA LEU A 6 14.09 13.97 -4.50
C LEU A 6 13.68 15.41 -4.09
N PRO A 7 13.31 16.28 -5.05
CA PRO A 7 13.06 17.69 -4.81
C PRO A 7 11.78 17.97 -4.00
N SER A 8 11.85 18.97 -3.11
CA SER A 8 10.99 19.11 -1.93
C SER A 8 9.71 19.95 -2.12
N THR A 9 8.55 19.33 -1.92
CA THR A 9 7.33 20.01 -1.46
C THR A 9 6.77 19.28 -0.23
N LYS A 10 6.65 20.00 0.90
CA LYS A 10 6.16 19.44 2.17
C LYS A 10 4.66 19.17 2.08
N LEU A 11 4.23 17.98 2.53
CA LEU A 11 2.83 17.59 2.56
C LEU A 11 2.00 18.48 3.53
N PRO A 12 0.85 19.04 3.10
CA PRO A 12 -0.02 19.85 3.96
C PRO A 12 -0.68 19.03 5.07
N SER A 13 -0.82 19.62 6.26
CA SER A 13 -1.32 18.97 7.48
C SER A 13 -2.75 18.41 7.36
N SER A 14 -3.58 18.97 6.48
CA SER A 14 -4.97 18.57 6.26
C SER A 14 -5.17 17.24 5.54
N ARG A 15 -4.10 16.63 5.01
CA ARG A 15 -4.16 15.36 4.26
C ARG A 15 -3.66 14.15 5.04
N LYS A 16 -3.15 14.36 6.25
CA LYS A 16 -2.52 13.32 7.08
C LYS A 16 -3.54 12.61 7.98
N HIS A 17 -3.40 11.31 8.15
CA HIS A 17 -4.29 10.46 8.97
C HIS A 17 -3.48 9.34 9.65
N GLY A 18 -3.91 8.88 10.83
CA GLY A 18 -3.19 7.83 11.56
C GLY A 18 -1.77 8.26 11.95
N LEU A 19 -0.79 7.36 11.80
CA LEU A 19 0.61 7.64 12.12
C LEU A 19 1.21 8.77 11.25
N SER A 20 0.69 8.97 10.03
CA SER A 20 1.22 10.00 9.13
C SER A 20 0.98 11.44 9.60
N LEU A 21 0.05 11.67 10.55
CA LEU A 21 -0.14 12.97 11.23
C LEU A 21 1.14 13.49 11.87
N TRP A 22 1.98 12.58 12.34
CA TRP A 22 3.20 12.87 13.07
C TRP A 22 4.44 12.80 12.19
N MET A 23 4.29 12.58 10.88
CA MET A 23 5.39 12.33 9.93
C MET A 23 5.52 13.47 8.93
N GLU A 24 6.74 13.88 8.58
CA GLU A 24 6.99 14.74 7.42
C GLU A 24 7.16 13.85 6.18
N GLY A 25 6.10 13.75 5.37
CA GLY A 25 6.14 13.09 4.06
C GLY A 25 6.41 14.09 2.94
N MET A 26 7.00 13.60 1.85
CA MET A 26 7.17 14.35 0.62
C MET A 26 5.96 14.13 -0.29
N GLU A 27 5.33 15.20 -0.75
CA GLU A 27 4.25 15.12 -1.75
C GLU A 27 4.85 15.08 -3.16
N THR A 28 4.41 14.14 -4.00
CA THR A 28 4.84 14.05 -5.40
C THR A 28 3.76 13.36 -6.23
N THR A 29 4.01 13.17 -7.53
CA THR A 29 3.17 12.35 -8.41
C THR A 29 3.85 11.03 -8.73
N TYR A 30 3.07 10.02 -9.14
CA TYR A 30 3.65 8.75 -9.61
C TYR A 30 4.64 8.95 -10.77
N THR A 31 4.33 9.85 -11.70
CA THR A 31 5.16 10.09 -12.89
C THR A 31 6.48 10.75 -12.53
N GLU A 32 6.46 11.78 -11.68
CA GLU A 32 7.68 12.45 -11.20
C GLU A 32 8.56 11.49 -10.41
N LEU A 33 7.96 10.74 -9.48
CA LEU A 33 8.69 9.75 -8.69
C LEU A 33 9.36 8.70 -9.58
N ALA A 34 8.65 8.17 -10.58
CA ALA A 34 9.20 7.20 -11.51
C ALA A 34 10.33 7.78 -12.36
N HIS A 35 10.15 8.99 -12.88
CA HIS A 35 11.15 9.68 -13.67
C HIS A 35 12.43 9.91 -12.88
N ASP A 36 12.31 10.45 -11.66
CA ASP A 36 13.46 10.76 -10.83
C ASP A 36 14.18 9.49 -10.35
N PHE A 37 13.44 8.41 -10.09
CA PHE A 37 14.03 7.12 -9.75
C PHE A 37 14.80 6.53 -10.94
N ILE A 38 14.20 6.51 -12.14
CA ILE A 38 14.83 5.96 -13.34
C ILE A 38 16.08 6.76 -13.70
N THR A 39 16.05 8.09 -13.61
CA THR A 39 17.23 8.92 -13.90
C THR A 39 18.37 8.71 -12.90
N THR A 40 18.06 8.36 -11.65
CA THR A 40 19.06 8.14 -10.60
C THR A 40 19.62 6.72 -10.61
N GLU A 41 18.75 5.71 -10.69
CA GLU A 41 19.13 4.29 -10.51
C GLU A 41 19.25 3.54 -11.85
N ASN A 42 18.90 4.18 -12.97
CA ASN A 42 18.92 3.61 -14.32
C ASN A 42 18.08 2.31 -14.45
N CYS A 43 17.03 2.18 -13.63
CA CYS A 43 16.09 1.07 -13.68
C CYS A 43 14.70 1.49 -13.15
N PRO A 44 13.62 0.77 -13.52
CA PRO A 44 12.29 1.05 -12.97
C PRO A 44 12.23 0.77 -11.47
N MET A 45 11.57 1.64 -10.72
CA MET A 45 11.32 1.45 -9.30
C MET A 45 10.40 0.23 -9.08
N ARG A 46 10.77 -0.62 -8.12
CA ARG A 46 10.01 -1.80 -7.73
C ARG A 46 9.12 -1.46 -6.54
N ILE A 47 7.81 -1.58 -6.71
CA ILE A 47 6.85 -1.21 -5.67
C ILE A 47 6.08 -2.45 -5.22
N GLY A 48 6.13 -2.74 -3.93
CA GLY A 48 5.31 -3.75 -3.29
C GLY A 48 3.91 -3.23 -3.00
N VAL A 49 2.88 -4.04 -3.22
CA VAL A 49 1.49 -3.61 -3.00
C VAL A 49 0.66 -4.72 -2.39
N ASP A 50 -0.11 -4.42 -1.36
CA ASP A 50 -1.00 -5.38 -0.70
C ASP A 50 -2.33 -5.53 -1.48
N ALA A 51 -2.59 -6.76 -1.94
CA ALA A 51 -3.82 -7.08 -2.65
C ALA A 51 -5.09 -7.09 -1.78
N SER A 52 -4.94 -7.30 -0.48
CA SER A 52 -6.02 -7.50 0.48
C SER A 52 -6.94 -6.28 0.57
N ILE A 53 -6.36 -5.07 0.53
CA ILE A 53 -7.05 -3.79 0.57
C ILE A 53 -8.08 -3.70 -0.58
N TRP A 54 -7.69 -4.15 -1.77
CA TRP A 54 -8.57 -4.10 -2.94
C TRP A 54 -9.65 -5.15 -2.92
N PHE A 55 -9.32 -6.39 -2.52
CA PHE A 55 -10.32 -7.44 -2.40
C PHE A 55 -11.38 -7.07 -1.38
N TYR A 56 -10.99 -6.46 -0.25
CA TYR A 56 -11.95 -5.94 0.72
C TYR A 56 -12.86 -4.87 0.12
N ALA A 57 -12.31 -3.87 -0.58
CA ALA A 57 -13.09 -2.83 -1.25
C ALA A 57 -14.09 -3.41 -2.27
N ILE A 58 -13.66 -4.39 -3.09
CA ILE A 58 -14.53 -5.12 -4.03
C ILE A 58 -15.65 -5.82 -3.29
N MET A 59 -15.33 -6.60 -2.27
CA MET A 59 -16.31 -7.41 -1.56
C MET A 59 -17.35 -6.55 -0.86
N VAL A 60 -16.94 -5.41 -0.29
CA VAL A 60 -17.88 -4.43 0.28
C VAL A 60 -18.76 -3.84 -0.81
N ALA A 61 -18.21 -3.48 -1.96
CA ALA A 61 -18.98 -2.98 -3.09
C ALA A 61 -19.99 -4.03 -3.59
N LEU A 62 -19.54 -5.27 -3.82
CA LEU A 62 -20.34 -6.41 -4.28
C LEU A 62 -21.48 -6.74 -3.30
N ARG A 63 -21.23 -6.75 -1.99
CA ARG A 63 -22.29 -6.93 -0.98
C ARG A 63 -23.34 -5.83 -1.06
N LYS A 64 -22.90 -4.56 -1.17
CA LYS A 64 -23.82 -3.43 -1.36
C LYS A 64 -24.59 -3.51 -2.68
N LEU A 65 -24.06 -4.18 -3.70
CA LEU A 65 -24.72 -4.39 -4.99
C LEU A 65 -25.72 -5.53 -4.96
N ALA A 66 -25.40 -6.64 -4.29
CA ALA A 66 -26.34 -7.75 -4.10
C ALA A 66 -27.62 -7.28 -3.38
N LEU A 67 -27.49 -6.33 -2.45
CA LEU A 67 -28.62 -5.66 -1.79
C LEU A 67 -29.42 -4.72 -2.73
N ASN A 68 -28.81 -4.25 -3.82
CA ASN A 68 -29.38 -3.28 -4.77
C ASN A 68 -29.60 -3.87 -6.17
N ALA A 69 -29.57 -5.20 -6.31
CA ALA A 69 -29.47 -5.96 -7.57
C ALA A 69 -30.65 -5.77 -8.56
N GLN A 70 -31.63 -4.93 -8.25
CA GLN A 70 -32.72 -4.56 -9.15
C GLN A 70 -32.35 -3.46 -10.18
N ARG A 71 -31.11 -2.95 -10.22
CA ARG A 71 -30.75 -1.81 -11.08
C ARG A 71 -29.49 -2.06 -11.93
N GLY A 72 -29.66 -2.69 -13.10
CA GLY A 72 -28.82 -2.52 -14.30
C GLY A 72 -27.35 -3.00 -14.27
N PRO A 73 -26.58 -2.79 -15.36
CA PRO A 73 -25.16 -3.13 -15.44
C PRO A 73 -24.34 -2.36 -14.40
N ASN A 74 -23.32 -3.02 -13.85
CA ASN A 74 -22.81 -2.74 -12.52
C ASN A 74 -21.68 -1.68 -12.48
N PRO A 75 -21.98 -0.41 -12.13
CA PRO A 75 -21.00 0.68 -12.20
C PRO A 75 -19.83 0.53 -11.21
N LYS A 76 -20.03 -0.15 -10.08
CA LYS A 76 -18.97 -0.25 -9.05
C LYS A 76 -17.90 -1.27 -9.42
N LEU A 77 -18.26 -2.35 -10.12
CA LEU A 77 -17.28 -3.29 -10.68
C LEU A 77 -16.43 -2.61 -11.76
N THR A 78 -17.07 -1.81 -12.62
CA THR A 78 -16.39 -1.03 -13.64
C THR A 78 -15.41 -0.02 -13.04
N THR A 79 -15.80 0.77 -12.04
CA THR A 79 -14.89 1.69 -11.32
C THR A 79 -13.69 0.95 -10.72
N MET A 80 -13.89 -0.28 -10.27
CA MET A 80 -12.86 -1.06 -9.62
C MET A 80 -11.86 -1.65 -10.62
N LEU A 81 -12.35 -2.15 -11.77
CA LEU A 81 -11.50 -2.51 -12.90
C LEU A 81 -10.67 -1.32 -13.39
N TYR A 82 -11.26 -0.12 -13.45
CA TYR A 82 -10.52 1.10 -13.77
C TYR A 82 -9.39 1.39 -12.78
N LYS A 83 -9.61 1.17 -11.48
CA LYS A 83 -8.55 1.32 -10.47
C LYS A 83 -7.42 0.30 -10.69
N PHE A 84 -7.75 -0.96 -10.98
CA PHE A 84 -6.74 -1.97 -11.31
C PHE A 84 -5.96 -1.62 -12.57
N CYS A 85 -6.64 -1.26 -13.66
CA CYS A 85 -5.96 -0.87 -14.89
C CYS A 85 -5.08 0.36 -14.68
N HIS A 86 -5.53 1.36 -13.93
CA HIS A 86 -4.74 2.53 -13.59
C HIS A 86 -3.47 2.15 -12.82
N LEU A 87 -3.59 1.33 -11.78
CA LEU A 87 -2.44 0.91 -10.97
C LEU A 87 -1.46 0.04 -11.77
N LEU A 88 -1.97 -0.92 -12.53
CA LEU A 88 -1.15 -1.77 -13.39
C LEU A 88 -0.53 -0.98 -14.56
N SER A 89 -1.08 0.18 -14.91
CA SER A 89 -0.51 1.11 -15.90
C SER A 89 0.53 2.08 -15.33
N LEU A 90 0.75 2.07 -14.01
CA LEU A 90 1.74 2.95 -13.41
C LEU A 90 3.15 2.65 -13.96
N PRO A 91 4.03 3.65 -14.05
CA PRO A 91 5.38 3.53 -14.60
C PRO A 91 6.36 2.82 -13.65
N PHE A 92 5.91 1.79 -12.94
CA PHE A 92 6.67 1.04 -11.94
C PHE A 92 6.64 -0.46 -12.22
N SER A 93 7.61 -1.18 -11.66
CA SER A 93 7.56 -2.64 -11.61
C SER A 93 6.84 -3.07 -10.34
N LEU A 94 5.62 -3.59 -10.44
CA LEU A 94 4.83 -3.94 -9.26
C LEU A 94 5.12 -5.37 -8.80
N VAL A 95 5.18 -5.54 -7.48
CA VAL A 95 5.19 -6.81 -6.77
C VAL A 95 3.93 -6.87 -5.92
N ILE A 96 2.94 -7.59 -6.39
CA ILE A 96 1.65 -7.69 -5.74
C ILE A 96 1.70 -8.83 -4.72
N SER A 97 1.55 -8.49 -3.44
CA SER A 97 1.53 -9.45 -2.34
C SER A 97 0.10 -9.84 -2.00
N ILE A 98 -0.18 -11.14 -1.96
CA ILE A 98 -1.45 -11.72 -1.56
C ILE A 98 -1.24 -12.37 -0.20
N ASP A 99 -2.18 -12.15 0.73
CA ASP A 99 -2.08 -12.79 2.04
C ASP A 99 -2.01 -14.32 1.96
N GLY A 100 -1.25 -14.88 2.88
CA GLY A 100 -1.03 -16.30 3.06
C GLY A 100 -2.04 -17.00 3.94
N PRO A 101 -1.92 -18.34 4.04
CA PRO A 101 -2.78 -19.16 4.88
C PRO A 101 -2.60 -18.89 6.38
N GLN A 102 -1.47 -18.33 6.82
CA GLN A 102 -1.19 -18.06 8.23
C GLN A 102 -1.63 -16.66 8.69
N ARG A 103 -2.32 -15.90 7.83
CA ARG A 103 -2.80 -14.55 8.17
C ARG A 103 -3.77 -14.56 9.35
N ALA A 104 -3.79 -13.48 10.12
CA ALA A 104 -4.71 -13.35 11.24
C ALA A 104 -6.18 -13.39 10.75
N PRO A 105 -7.08 -14.19 11.37
CA PRO A 105 -8.48 -14.28 10.94
C PRO A 105 -9.29 -13.00 11.21
N PHE A 106 -8.78 -12.12 12.06
CA PHE A 106 -9.36 -10.83 12.41
C PHE A 106 -8.31 -9.73 12.31
N LYS A 107 -8.69 -8.59 11.73
CA LYS A 107 -7.91 -7.34 11.75
C LYS A 107 -8.84 -6.21 12.20
N HIS A 108 -8.42 -5.41 13.18
CA HIS A 108 -9.18 -4.25 13.71
C HIS A 108 -10.62 -4.59 14.14
N GLY A 109 -10.77 -5.68 14.91
CA GLY A 109 -12.09 -6.18 15.32
C GLY A 109 -13.01 -6.66 14.18
N LYS A 110 -12.54 -6.72 12.93
CA LYS A 110 -13.30 -7.19 11.76
C LYS A 110 -12.74 -8.50 11.24
N LYS A 111 -13.63 -9.44 10.93
CA LYS A 111 -13.24 -10.69 10.28
C LYS A 111 -12.66 -10.39 8.90
N VAL A 112 -11.44 -10.87 8.66
CA VAL A 112 -10.80 -10.75 7.35
C VAL A 112 -11.58 -11.59 6.35
N LEU A 113 -11.91 -11.01 5.21
CA LEU A 113 -12.68 -11.67 4.17
C LEU A 113 -11.74 -12.28 3.14
N ASN A 114 -12.02 -13.52 2.73
CA ASN A 114 -11.36 -14.13 1.58
C ASN A 114 -12.07 -13.65 0.31
N PRO A 115 -11.35 -13.15 -0.71
CA PRO A 115 -11.95 -12.95 -2.02
C PRO A 115 -12.48 -14.30 -2.56
N PRO A 116 -13.57 -14.30 -3.34
CA PRO A 116 -13.99 -15.49 -4.05
C PRO A 116 -12.92 -15.91 -5.07
N TYR A 117 -12.79 -17.22 -5.29
CA TYR A 117 -11.75 -17.81 -6.15
C TYR A 117 -11.68 -17.16 -7.55
N TRP A 118 -12.82 -16.98 -8.22
CA TRP A 118 -12.87 -16.40 -9.56
C TRP A 118 -12.30 -14.97 -9.64
N LEU A 119 -12.42 -14.21 -8.55
CA LEU A 119 -11.93 -12.83 -8.49
C LEU A 119 -10.42 -12.79 -8.30
N LEU A 120 -9.91 -13.66 -7.43
CA LEU A 120 -8.47 -13.84 -7.24
C LEU A 120 -7.82 -14.32 -8.54
N ASP A 121 -8.40 -15.31 -9.19
CA ASP A 121 -7.91 -15.88 -10.46
C ASP A 121 -7.90 -14.85 -11.60
N SER A 122 -9.00 -14.09 -11.75
CA SER A 122 -9.08 -12.98 -12.73
C SER A 122 -8.02 -11.91 -12.47
N PHE A 123 -7.79 -11.58 -11.20
CA PHE A 123 -6.80 -10.58 -10.80
C PHE A 123 -5.37 -11.03 -11.08
N CYS A 124 -5.05 -12.30 -10.79
CA CYS A 124 -3.75 -12.88 -11.12
C CYS A 124 -3.50 -12.85 -12.64
N CYS A 125 -4.48 -13.29 -13.43
CA CYS A 125 -4.40 -13.28 -14.89
C CYS A 125 -4.16 -11.86 -15.45
N LEU A 126 -4.88 -10.86 -14.96
CA LEU A 126 -4.65 -9.47 -15.36
C LEU A 126 -3.24 -8.99 -14.97
N THR A 127 -2.79 -9.29 -13.77
CA THR A 127 -1.46 -8.88 -13.29
C THR A 127 -0.33 -9.45 -14.16
N GLU A 128 -0.46 -10.72 -14.57
CA GLU A 128 0.48 -11.38 -15.48
C GLU A 128 0.50 -10.74 -16.88
N ILE A 129 -0.67 -10.37 -17.42
CA ILE A 129 -0.78 -9.68 -18.72
C ILE A 129 -0.02 -8.34 -18.70
N PHE A 130 -0.11 -7.60 -17.59
CA PHE A 130 0.63 -6.35 -17.40
C PHE A 130 2.11 -6.56 -17.02
N LYS A 131 2.59 -7.81 -16.97
CA LYS A 131 3.97 -8.21 -16.67
C LYS A 131 4.45 -7.80 -15.28
N HIS A 132 3.53 -7.69 -14.33
CA HIS A 132 3.86 -7.49 -12.92
C HIS A 132 4.08 -8.83 -12.22
N LYS A 133 4.70 -8.80 -11.04
CA LYS A 133 4.97 -10.01 -10.26
C LYS A 133 3.89 -10.22 -9.21
N ILE A 134 3.53 -11.48 -8.98
CA ILE A 134 2.64 -11.89 -7.89
C ILE A 134 3.46 -12.68 -6.88
N HIS A 135 3.26 -12.37 -5.60
CA HIS A 135 3.86 -13.06 -4.48
C HIS A 135 2.76 -13.46 -3.50
N GLN A 136 2.82 -14.68 -2.99
CA GLN A 136 1.95 -15.10 -1.89
C GLN A 136 2.76 -15.07 -0.60
N ALA A 137 2.35 -14.20 0.33
CA ALA A 137 2.95 -14.13 1.65
C ALA A 137 2.71 -15.43 2.43
N PRO A 138 3.53 -15.76 3.44
CA PRO A 138 3.25 -16.87 4.35
C PRO A 138 2.07 -16.55 5.29
N GLY A 139 1.99 -15.31 5.76
CA GLY A 139 0.96 -14.77 6.64
C GLY A 139 0.39 -13.45 6.09
N ASP A 140 0.60 -12.35 6.80
CA ASP A 140 0.13 -11.03 6.39
C ASP A 140 0.99 -10.42 5.26
N ALA A 141 0.34 -9.94 4.20
CA ALA A 141 1.01 -9.34 3.05
C ALA A 141 1.80 -8.09 3.42
N GLU A 142 1.29 -7.25 4.32
CA GLU A 142 1.96 -6.02 4.80
C GLU A 142 3.31 -6.33 5.47
N ALA A 143 3.35 -7.36 6.32
CA ALA A 143 4.55 -7.79 7.01
C ALA A 143 5.59 -8.34 6.02
N GLU A 144 5.15 -9.17 5.08
CA GLU A 144 6.01 -9.71 4.04
C GLU A 144 6.58 -8.61 3.14
N LEU A 145 5.75 -7.63 2.74
CA LEU A 145 6.21 -6.49 1.94
C LEU A 145 7.24 -5.64 2.69
N ALA A 146 7.08 -5.44 4.00
CA ALA A 146 8.07 -4.76 4.81
C ALA A 146 9.43 -5.49 4.82
N VAL A 147 9.41 -6.83 4.93
CA VAL A 147 10.61 -7.67 4.83
C VAL A 147 11.25 -7.58 3.45
N LEU A 148 10.46 -7.67 2.37
CA LEU A 148 10.97 -7.52 1.00
C LEU A 148 11.62 -6.14 0.78
N ASN A 149 11.08 -5.10 1.42
CA ASN A 149 11.63 -3.76 1.36
C ASN A 149 12.96 -3.63 2.12
N GLN A 150 13.05 -4.21 3.33
CA GLN A 150 14.29 -4.27 4.10
C GLN A 150 15.39 -5.04 3.36
N CYS A 151 15.04 -6.14 2.69
CA CYS A 151 15.95 -6.93 1.89
C CYS A 151 16.35 -6.27 0.55
N GLY A 152 15.76 -5.13 0.19
CA GLY A 152 16.02 -4.43 -1.08
C GLY A 152 15.48 -5.15 -2.33
N LEU A 153 14.55 -6.09 -2.14
CA LEU A 153 13.86 -6.78 -3.24
C LEU A 153 12.79 -5.87 -3.87
N ILE A 154 12.21 -4.98 -3.07
CA ILE A 154 11.37 -3.86 -3.51
C ILE A 154 11.93 -2.56 -2.93
N ASP A 155 11.71 -1.45 -3.64
CA ASP A 155 12.26 -0.14 -3.30
C ASP A 155 11.30 0.64 -2.37
N ALA A 156 9.99 0.41 -2.48
CA ALA A 156 8.98 0.96 -1.57
C ALA A 156 7.72 0.07 -1.48
N VAL A 157 6.89 0.33 -0.47
CA VAL A 157 5.58 -0.29 -0.29
C VAL A 157 4.48 0.75 -0.55
N LEU A 158 3.56 0.48 -1.47
CA LEU A 158 2.40 1.33 -1.75
C LEU A 158 1.19 0.87 -0.93
N MET A 159 0.70 1.74 -0.04
CA MET A 159 -0.44 1.44 0.83
C MET A 159 -1.37 2.66 0.98
N GLU A 160 -2.60 2.44 1.45
CA GLU A 160 -3.50 3.54 1.84
C GLU A 160 -3.15 4.10 3.22
N ASP A 161 -2.66 3.25 4.12
CA ASP A 161 -2.29 3.60 5.50
C ASP A 161 -0.78 3.41 5.75
N SER A 162 -0.29 3.92 6.88
CA SER A 162 1.15 3.92 7.23
C SER A 162 1.58 2.74 8.13
N ASP A 163 0.75 1.71 8.20
CA ASP A 163 0.90 0.57 9.12
C ASP A 163 2.13 -0.30 8.80
N ALA A 164 2.63 -0.27 7.57
CA ALA A 164 3.84 -1.00 7.18
C ALA A 164 5.08 -0.56 7.99
N PHE A 165 5.08 0.65 8.57
CA PHE A 165 6.16 1.09 9.45
C PHE A 165 6.22 0.31 10.76
N VAL A 166 5.11 -0.29 11.22
CA VAL A 166 5.12 -1.15 12.41
C VAL A 166 5.97 -2.40 12.15
N TYR A 167 5.94 -2.92 10.92
CA TYR A 167 6.82 -3.99 10.44
C TYR A 167 8.20 -3.51 9.98
N SER A 168 8.56 -2.25 10.29
CA SER A 168 9.83 -1.62 9.95
C SER A 168 10.08 -1.49 8.44
N ALA A 169 9.05 -1.28 7.61
CA ALA A 169 9.25 -0.90 6.21
C ALA A 169 10.10 0.38 6.12
N LEU A 170 11.03 0.43 5.17
CA LEU A 170 11.98 1.54 5.02
C LEU A 170 11.35 2.72 4.27
N THR A 171 10.59 2.43 3.21
CA THR A 171 9.95 3.44 2.36
C THR A 171 8.50 3.07 2.11
N VAL A 172 7.58 3.98 2.44
CA VAL A 172 6.14 3.81 2.23
C VAL A 172 5.64 4.92 1.32
N ILE A 173 4.96 4.53 0.24
CA ILE A 173 4.20 5.42 -0.62
C ILE A 173 2.74 5.35 -0.17
N GLN A 174 2.19 6.48 0.27
CA GLN A 174 0.80 6.61 0.64
C GLN A 174 0.00 7.23 -0.50
N SER A 175 -1.05 6.55 -0.94
CA SER A 175 -1.97 7.04 -1.97
C SER A 175 -3.20 7.71 -1.34
N TYR A 176 -3.49 8.95 -1.74
CA TYR A 176 -4.69 9.68 -1.29
C TYR A 176 -5.80 9.55 -2.33
N ALA A 177 -6.35 8.34 -2.46
CA ALA A 177 -7.28 7.93 -3.50
C ALA A 177 -8.63 8.71 -3.59
N LEU A 178 -8.81 9.77 -2.80
CA LEU A 178 -10.07 10.52 -2.70
C LEU A 178 -10.10 11.83 -3.50
N TRP A 179 -8.98 12.55 -3.65
CA TRP A 179 -9.01 13.93 -4.18
C TRP A 179 -8.15 14.14 -5.43
N ASN A 180 -7.03 13.42 -5.56
CA ASN A 180 -6.21 13.46 -6.77
C ASN A 180 -5.51 12.10 -6.94
N PRO A 181 -5.92 11.26 -7.92
CA PRO A 181 -5.42 9.88 -8.03
C PRO A 181 -3.91 9.82 -8.30
N ASP A 182 -3.33 10.87 -8.89
CA ASP A 182 -1.91 10.90 -9.25
C ASP A 182 -1.00 11.41 -8.13
N THR A 183 -1.56 12.06 -7.10
CA THR A 183 -0.80 12.63 -5.99
C THR A 183 -0.59 11.60 -4.88
N ILE A 184 0.67 11.43 -4.51
CA ILE A 184 1.13 10.50 -3.47
C ILE A 184 1.98 11.22 -2.44
N ALA A 185 2.10 10.62 -1.26
CA ALA A 185 3.14 10.98 -0.30
C ALA A 185 4.16 9.86 -0.18
N VAL A 186 5.43 10.21 -0.13
CA VAL A 186 6.52 9.29 0.16
C VAL A 186 7.02 9.56 1.57
N TYR A 187 7.12 8.50 2.37
CA TYR A 187 7.62 8.53 3.73
C TYR A 187 8.81 7.58 3.85
N CYS A 188 9.86 8.02 4.52
CA CYS A 188 11.03 7.20 4.82
C CYS A 188 11.15 6.99 6.33
N LEU A 189 11.43 5.76 6.74
CA LEU A 189 11.58 5.40 8.15
C LEU A 189 12.71 6.18 8.82
N GLN A 190 13.78 6.47 8.10
CA GLN A 190 14.89 7.28 8.61
C GLN A 190 14.44 8.71 8.95
N ASP A 191 13.59 9.32 8.13
CA ASP A 191 13.06 10.66 8.41
C ASP A 191 12.15 10.66 9.64
N ILE A 192 11.39 9.58 9.84
CA ILE A 192 10.57 9.38 11.04
C ILE A 192 11.44 9.21 12.29
N MET A 193 12.53 8.45 12.17
CA MET A 193 13.44 8.19 13.29
C MET A 193 14.28 9.41 13.68
N TYR A 194 14.67 10.27 12.74
CA TYR A 194 15.68 11.30 13.01
C TYR A 194 15.20 12.74 12.82
N ASN A 195 14.14 12.97 12.04
CA ASN A 195 13.69 14.31 11.65
C ASN A 195 12.38 14.74 12.32
N LEU A 196 11.87 13.96 13.28
CA LEU A 196 10.72 14.33 14.09
C LEU A 196 11.11 15.07 15.38
N VAL A 197 10.21 15.94 15.84
CA VAL A 197 10.31 16.61 17.15
C VAL A 197 10.46 15.58 18.28
N PHE A 198 9.85 14.40 18.09
CA PHE A 198 10.03 13.23 18.93
C PHE A 198 10.44 12.06 18.04
N PRO A 199 11.74 11.69 17.98
CA PRO A 199 12.24 10.47 17.36
C PRO A 199 11.46 9.24 17.83
N ILE A 200 10.82 8.51 16.91
CA ILE A 200 10.15 7.25 17.23
C ILE A 200 10.89 6.12 16.51
N MET A 201 11.52 5.24 17.29
CA MET A 201 12.10 4.01 16.74
C MET A 201 10.98 3.05 16.30
N PRO A 202 11.24 2.09 15.40
CA PRO A 202 10.22 1.12 14.98
C PRO A 202 9.59 0.35 16.15
N SER A 203 10.38 0.02 17.18
CA SER A 203 9.88 -0.56 18.44
C SER A 203 8.92 0.36 19.19
N GLY A 204 9.14 1.68 19.12
CA GLY A 204 8.23 2.69 19.65
C GLY A 204 6.93 2.78 18.85
N LEU A 205 6.98 2.64 17.52
CA LEU A 205 5.78 2.54 16.69
C LEU A 205 4.96 1.30 17.04
N LEU A 206 5.61 0.15 17.23
CA LEU A 206 4.96 -1.08 17.70
C LEU A 206 4.35 -0.90 19.09
N MET A 207 5.04 -0.24 20.02
CA MET A 207 4.51 0.05 21.34
C MET A 207 3.28 0.98 21.27
N LEU A 208 3.32 2.01 20.43
CA LEU A 208 2.18 2.90 20.22
C LEU A 208 1.01 2.18 19.56
N ALA A 209 1.28 1.29 18.60
CA ALA A 209 0.28 0.46 17.94
C ALA A 209 -0.42 -0.45 18.97
N THR A 210 0.36 -1.16 19.79
CA THR A 210 -0.17 -2.05 20.85
C THR A 210 -0.94 -1.28 21.93
N LEU A 211 -0.44 -0.13 22.40
CA LEU A 211 -1.14 0.73 23.37
C LEU A 211 -2.38 1.41 22.78
N GLY A 212 -2.36 1.72 21.48
CA GLY A 212 -3.46 2.29 20.73
C GLY A 212 -4.58 1.29 20.38
N GLY A 213 -4.39 0.01 20.73
CA GLY A 213 -5.37 -1.04 20.47
C GLY A 213 -5.39 -1.52 19.03
N SER A 214 -4.31 -1.36 18.27
CA SER A 214 -4.19 -2.04 16.98
C SER A 214 -3.93 -3.53 17.24
N ASP A 215 -4.83 -4.39 16.76
CA ASP A 215 -4.76 -5.86 16.89
C ASP A 215 -3.69 -6.49 15.98
N GLN A 216 -2.54 -5.85 15.78
CA GLN A 216 -1.43 -6.43 15.04
C GLN A 216 -0.80 -7.52 15.91
N SER A 217 -1.31 -8.74 15.76
CA SER A 217 -0.71 -9.92 16.36
C SER A 217 0.53 -10.27 15.55
N ILE A 218 1.71 -10.00 16.13
CA ILE A 218 2.98 -10.58 15.68
C ILE A 218 2.98 -12.07 16.03
#